data_AF-A0A699H0T4-F1
#
_entry.id   AF-A0A699H0T4-F1
#
_cell.length_a   1.000
_cell.length_b   1.000
_cell.length_c   1.000
_cell.angle_alpha   90.00
_cell.angle_beta   90.00
_cell.angle_gamma   90.00
#
_symmetry.space_group_name_H-M   'P 1'
#
loop_
_entity.id
_entity.type
_entity.pdbx_description
1 polymer ?
#
loop_
_entity_poly.entity_id
_entity_poly.type
_entity_poly.pdbx_seq_one_letter_code
_entity_poly.pdbx_strand_id
1 'polypeptide(L)'
;MRKTAKRIWDTLLITYQENSQVKDNKIDILIQQYEQFTILEEESLDNAFARFNTIVTSLKALDEGFSSKNYVRKFLKALHPKLRAKVTAIEESKDLTSLSLDELIGNLKVYEVIIKNDSEMVKGKREQNRSLAFKAKKESSVKDSSHSDSKDEEYAMAVKEFKKFFKRQGKFARQP
;
A
#
# COMPACT_ATOMS: atom_id res chain seq x y z
N MET A 1 -30.31 -63.53 -10.30
CA MET A 1 -28.97 -62.94 -10.01
C MET A 1 -28.49 -61.93 -11.07
N ARG A 2 -28.54 -62.21 -12.39
CA ARG A 2 -28.04 -61.26 -13.43
C ARG A 2 -28.68 -59.85 -13.42
N LYS A 3 -29.98 -59.75 -13.16
CA LYS A 3 -30.70 -58.45 -13.10
C LYS A 3 -30.23 -57.56 -11.93
N THR A 4 -29.80 -58.16 -10.82
CA THR A 4 -29.31 -57.42 -9.64
C THR A 4 -27.90 -56.88 -9.87
N ALA A 5 -27.01 -57.71 -10.44
CA ALA A 5 -25.65 -57.30 -10.77
C ALA A 5 -25.61 -56.13 -11.76
N LYS A 6 -26.46 -56.18 -12.80
CA LYS A 6 -26.57 -55.08 -13.77
C LYS A 6 -26.96 -53.75 -13.10
N ARG A 7 -27.96 -53.77 -12.22
CA ARG A 7 -28.40 -52.57 -11.50
C ARG A 7 -27.28 -51.97 -10.62
N ILE A 8 -26.51 -52.80 -9.92
CA ILE A 8 -25.40 -52.34 -9.08
C ILE A 8 -24.32 -51.67 -9.95
N TRP A 9 -23.98 -52.26 -11.10
CA TRP A 9 -23.03 -51.68 -12.04
C TRP A 9 -23.51 -50.34 -12.61
N ASP A 10 -24.77 -50.27 -13.04
CA ASP A 10 -25.36 -49.05 -13.60
C ASP A 10 -25.37 -47.92 -12.54
N THR A 11 -25.72 -48.21 -11.28
CA THR A 11 -25.64 -47.24 -10.18
C THR A 11 -24.22 -46.77 -9.94
N LEU A 12 -23.24 -47.68 -9.89
CA LEU A 12 -21.84 -47.31 -9.67
C LEU A 12 -21.31 -46.41 -10.79
N LEU A 13 -21.68 -46.69 -12.04
CA LEU A 13 -21.29 -45.89 -13.20
C LEU A 13 -21.86 -44.46 -13.11
N ILE A 14 -23.16 -44.34 -12.78
CA ILE A 14 -23.82 -43.03 -12.61
C ILE A 14 -23.14 -42.24 -11.49
N THR A 15 -22.94 -42.85 -10.31
CA THR A 15 -22.29 -42.17 -9.19
C THR A 15 -20.85 -41.74 -9.51
N TYR A 16 -20.10 -42.56 -10.25
CA TYR A 16 -18.75 -42.20 -10.68
C TYR A 16 -18.77 -41.02 -11.67
N GLN A 17 -19.66 -41.05 -12.66
CA GLN A 17 -19.83 -39.97 -13.64
C GLN A 17 -20.25 -38.65 -12.97
N GLU A 18 -21.24 -38.68 -12.07
CA GLU A 18 -21.66 -37.51 -11.30
C GLU A 18 -20.50 -36.95 -10.47
N ASN A 19 -19.72 -37.81 -9.82
CA ASN A 19 -18.55 -37.39 -9.05
C ASN A 19 -17.46 -36.77 -9.94
N SER A 20 -17.23 -37.32 -11.13
CA SER A 20 -16.34 -36.71 -12.14
C SER A 20 -16.83 -35.31 -12.54
N GLN A 21 -18.11 -35.19 -12.90
CA GLN A 21 -18.68 -33.91 -13.32
C GLN A 21 -18.63 -32.86 -12.21
N VAL A 22 -18.88 -33.26 -10.96
CA VAL A 22 -18.75 -32.35 -9.79
C VAL A 22 -17.31 -31.86 -9.62
N LYS A 23 -16.31 -32.73 -9.83
CA LYS A 23 -14.89 -32.32 -9.79
C LYS A 23 -14.57 -31.34 -10.91
N ASP A 24 -14.99 -31.63 -12.14
CA ASP A 24 -14.74 -30.78 -13.30
C ASP A 24 -15.35 -29.39 -13.11
N ASN A 25 -16.62 -29.33 -12.69
CA ASN A 25 -17.28 -28.05 -12.37
C ASN A 25 -16.54 -27.27 -11.27
N LYS A 26 -16.00 -27.97 -10.25
CA LYS A 26 -15.23 -27.32 -9.19
C LYS A 26 -13.90 -26.76 -9.70
N ILE A 27 -13.23 -27.49 -10.60
CA ILE A 27 -12.02 -27.01 -11.28
C ILE A 27 -12.36 -25.74 -12.06
N ASP A 28 -13.42 -25.74 -12.88
CA ASP A 28 -13.82 -24.58 -13.68
C ASP A 28 -14.09 -23.34 -12.83
N ILE A 29 -14.81 -23.49 -11.70
CA ILE A 29 -15.05 -22.38 -10.76
C ILE A 29 -13.73 -21.84 -10.19
N LEU A 30 -12.81 -22.72 -9.80
CA LEU A 30 -11.52 -22.30 -9.26
C LEU A 30 -10.64 -21.63 -10.32
N ILE A 31 -10.66 -22.11 -11.56
CA ILE A 31 -9.97 -21.48 -12.69
C ILE A 31 -10.51 -20.07 -12.89
N GLN A 32 -11.83 -19.89 -12.90
CA GLN A 32 -12.45 -18.58 -13.04
C GLN A 32 -12.03 -17.64 -11.91
N GLN A 33 -12.06 -18.11 -10.65
CA GLN A 33 -11.61 -17.32 -9.49
C GLN A 33 -10.14 -16.94 -9.59
N TYR A 34 -9.29 -17.85 -10.06
CA TYR A 34 -7.88 -17.59 -10.31
C TYR A 34 -7.69 -16.54 -11.41
N GLU A 35 -8.37 -16.68 -12.53
CA GLU A 35 -8.25 -15.78 -13.67
C GLU A 35 -8.72 -14.37 -13.36
N GLN A 36 -9.82 -14.25 -12.62
CA GLN A 36 -10.42 -12.98 -12.20
C GLN A 36 -9.86 -12.45 -10.88
N PHE A 37 -8.80 -13.08 -10.35
CA PHE A 37 -8.23 -12.68 -9.07
C PHE A 37 -7.68 -11.25 -9.13
N THR A 38 -8.20 -10.41 -8.24
CA THR A 38 -7.74 -9.02 -8.02
C THR A 38 -7.62 -8.76 -6.52
N ILE A 39 -6.66 -7.92 -6.15
CA ILE A 39 -6.49 -7.44 -4.78
C ILE A 39 -7.38 -6.20 -4.60
N LEU A 40 -8.17 -6.15 -3.52
CA LEU A 40 -9.06 -5.01 -3.24
C LEU A 40 -8.29 -3.86 -2.55
N GLU A 41 -8.76 -2.62 -2.68
CA GLU A 41 -7.99 -1.43 -2.21
C GLU A 41 -7.87 -1.35 -0.69
N GLU A 42 -8.89 -1.84 0.02
CA GLU A 42 -8.94 -1.91 1.48
C GLU A 42 -8.39 -3.24 2.03
N GLU A 43 -8.03 -4.18 1.15
CA GLU A 43 -7.55 -5.49 1.54
C GLU A 43 -6.04 -5.46 1.81
N SER A 44 -5.62 -6.07 2.93
CA SER A 44 -4.21 -6.25 3.24
C SER A 44 -3.56 -7.27 2.30
N LEU A 45 -2.27 -7.07 2.00
CA LEU A 45 -1.51 -8.02 1.19
C LEU A 45 -1.52 -9.45 1.76
N ASP A 46 -1.57 -9.59 3.09
CA ASP A 46 -1.67 -10.88 3.77
C ASP A 46 -2.97 -11.62 3.47
N ASN A 47 -4.10 -10.91 3.56
CA ASN A 47 -5.41 -11.48 3.27
C ASN A 47 -5.51 -11.86 1.78
N ALA A 48 -5.04 -10.98 0.90
CA ALA A 48 -4.98 -11.26 -0.53
C ALA A 48 -4.13 -12.49 -0.84
N PHE A 49 -2.95 -12.59 -0.21
CA PHE A 49 -2.07 -13.73 -0.38
C PHE A 49 -2.71 -15.04 0.11
N ALA A 50 -3.35 -15.04 1.28
CA ALA A 50 -4.02 -16.21 1.81
C ALA A 50 -5.15 -16.70 0.89
N ARG A 51 -5.99 -15.80 0.36
CA ARG A 51 -7.03 -16.14 -0.63
C ARG A 51 -6.42 -16.74 -1.90
N PHE A 52 -5.40 -16.08 -2.45
CA PHE A 52 -4.72 -16.54 -3.65
C PHE A 52 -4.11 -17.93 -3.46
N ASN A 53 -3.41 -18.15 -2.34
CA ASN A 53 -2.77 -19.42 -2.03
C ASN A 53 -3.78 -20.55 -1.83
N THR A 54 -4.95 -20.24 -1.28
CA THR A 54 -6.06 -21.20 -1.12
C THR A 54 -6.56 -21.68 -2.49
N ILE A 55 -6.76 -20.76 -3.44
CA ILE A 55 -7.16 -21.09 -4.81
C ILE A 55 -6.09 -21.94 -5.50
N VAL A 56 -4.83 -21.51 -5.43
CA VAL A 56 -3.69 -22.21 -6.04
C VAL A 56 -3.52 -23.62 -5.49
N THR A 57 -3.58 -23.79 -4.16
CA THR A 57 -3.42 -25.10 -3.52
C THR A 57 -4.58 -26.03 -3.89
N SER A 58 -5.81 -25.50 -3.95
CA SER A 58 -6.99 -26.26 -4.39
C SER A 58 -6.87 -26.72 -5.85
N LEU A 59 -6.40 -25.84 -6.74
CA LEU A 59 -6.16 -26.18 -8.14
C LEU A 59 -5.06 -27.22 -8.31
N LYS A 60 -3.92 -27.07 -7.61
CA LYS A 60 -2.84 -28.07 -7.64
C LYS A 60 -3.27 -29.46 -7.18
N ALA A 61 -4.23 -29.53 -6.25
CA ALA A 61 -4.74 -30.79 -5.73
C ALA A 61 -5.75 -31.48 -6.67
N LEU A 62 -6.39 -30.71 -7.57
CA LEU A 62 -7.44 -31.20 -8.47
C LEU A 62 -6.99 -31.32 -9.92
N ASP A 63 -6.03 -30.50 -10.36
CA ASP A 63 -5.50 -30.43 -11.73
C ASP A 63 -3.96 -30.37 -11.70
N GLU A 64 -3.33 -31.47 -12.11
CA GLU A 64 -1.86 -31.57 -12.20
C GLU A 64 -1.27 -30.51 -13.15
N GLY A 65 -2.03 -30.08 -14.17
CA GLY A 65 -1.63 -29.05 -15.13
C GLY A 65 -1.43 -27.67 -14.51
N PHE A 66 -1.98 -27.42 -13.31
CA PHE A 66 -1.73 -26.17 -12.60
C PHE A 66 -0.38 -26.14 -11.91
N SER A 67 0.26 -27.27 -11.61
CA SER A 67 1.49 -27.28 -10.81
C SER A 67 2.65 -26.48 -11.42
N SER A 68 2.73 -26.44 -12.76
CA SER A 68 3.79 -25.75 -13.52
C SER A 68 3.52 -24.27 -13.81
N LYS A 69 2.38 -23.71 -13.40
CA LYS A 69 2.04 -22.30 -13.68
C LYS A 69 2.91 -21.33 -12.90
N ASN A 70 3.21 -20.18 -13.50
CA ASN A 70 3.92 -19.09 -12.83
C ASN A 70 2.96 -18.24 -11.98
N TYR A 71 2.85 -18.60 -10.70
CA TYR A 71 1.97 -17.95 -9.74
C TYR A 71 2.44 -16.55 -9.33
N VAL A 72 3.74 -16.32 -9.29
CA VAL A 72 4.35 -15.01 -9.00
C VAL A 72 3.89 -13.98 -10.02
N ARG A 73 4.02 -14.31 -11.31
CA ARG A 73 3.58 -13.43 -12.40
C ARG A 73 2.08 -13.17 -12.36
N LYS A 74 1.27 -14.18 -11.99
CA LYS A 74 -0.17 -13.99 -11.82
C LYS A 74 -0.48 -13.04 -10.67
N PHE A 75 0.16 -13.23 -9.52
CA PHE A 75 -0.07 -12.39 -8.34
C PHE A 75 0.37 -10.95 -8.58
N LEU A 76 1.52 -10.73 -9.24
CA LEU A 76 1.99 -9.41 -9.64
C LEU A 76 0.98 -8.65 -10.51
N LYS A 77 0.33 -9.34 -11.47
CA LYS A 77 -0.72 -8.76 -12.32
C LYS A 77 -2.00 -8.39 -11.56
N ALA A 78 -2.25 -9.01 -10.41
CA ALA A 78 -3.43 -8.76 -9.58
C ALA A 78 -3.24 -7.58 -8.60
N LEU A 79 -2.01 -7.06 -8.46
CA LEU A 79 -1.70 -5.92 -7.61
C LEU A 79 -2.35 -4.63 -8.12
N HIS A 80 -2.61 -3.71 -7.18
CA HIS A 80 -3.15 -2.40 -7.49
C HIS A 80 -2.28 -1.60 -8.46
N PRO A 81 -2.90 -0.75 -9.32
CA PRO A 81 -2.17 0.15 -10.19
C PRO A 81 -1.15 1.04 -9.47
N LYS A 82 -1.41 1.38 -8.21
CA LYS A 82 -0.50 2.17 -7.34
C LYS A 82 0.85 1.50 -7.12
N LEU A 83 0.93 0.17 -7.22
CA LEU A 83 2.16 -0.60 -7.04
C LEU A 83 2.89 -0.89 -8.36
N ARG A 84 2.37 -0.41 -9.52
CA ARG A 84 2.94 -0.72 -10.85
C ARG A 84 4.43 -0.42 -10.97
N ALA A 85 4.89 0.74 -10.47
CA ALA A 85 6.30 1.10 -10.53
C ALA A 85 7.21 0.07 -9.85
N LYS A 86 6.75 -0.50 -8.72
CA LYS A 86 7.46 -1.57 -8.02
C LYS A 86 7.37 -2.91 -8.75
N VAL A 87 6.20 -3.23 -9.32
CA VAL A 87 6.01 -4.43 -10.16
C VAL A 87 7.04 -4.41 -11.29
N THR A 88 7.11 -3.32 -12.06
CA THR A 88 8.08 -3.17 -13.16
C THR A 88 9.52 -3.33 -12.67
N ALA A 89 9.89 -2.69 -11.57
CA ALA A 89 11.24 -2.83 -11.01
C ALA A 89 11.57 -4.28 -10.59
N ILE A 90 10.59 -5.05 -10.09
CA ILE A 90 10.79 -6.47 -9.77
C ILE A 90 10.92 -7.31 -11.05
N GLU A 91 10.07 -7.07 -12.05
CA GLU A 91 10.11 -7.76 -13.34
C GLU A 91 11.44 -7.51 -14.09
N GLU A 92 12.04 -6.33 -13.94
CA GLU A 92 13.33 -5.97 -14.55
C GLU A 92 14.55 -6.49 -13.78
N SER A 93 14.45 -6.63 -12.45
CA SER A 93 15.60 -6.96 -11.59
C SER A 93 15.71 -8.43 -11.21
N LYS A 94 14.62 -9.22 -11.30
CA LYS A 94 14.59 -10.61 -10.86
C LYS A 94 13.97 -11.52 -11.91
N ASP A 95 14.50 -12.75 -11.99
CA ASP A 95 13.84 -13.81 -12.75
C ASP A 95 12.60 -14.32 -11.98
N LEU A 96 11.43 -14.10 -12.56
CA LEU A 96 10.14 -14.50 -11.99
C LEU A 96 9.93 -16.01 -11.98
N THR A 97 10.75 -16.79 -12.68
CA THR A 97 10.65 -18.25 -12.68
C THR A 97 11.32 -18.88 -11.46
N SER A 98 12.36 -18.22 -10.91
CA SER A 98 13.05 -18.65 -9.69
C SER A 98 12.50 -18.01 -8.42
N LEU A 99 11.78 -16.90 -8.53
CA LEU A 99 11.24 -16.16 -7.40
C LEU A 99 10.11 -16.95 -6.72
N SER A 100 10.16 -17.07 -5.39
CA SER A 100 9.04 -17.66 -4.62
C SER A 100 7.96 -16.62 -4.32
N LEU A 101 6.73 -17.08 -4.11
CA LEU A 101 5.63 -16.19 -3.71
C LEU A 101 5.88 -15.56 -2.35
N ASP A 102 6.40 -16.31 -1.37
CA ASP A 102 6.68 -15.78 -0.03
C ASP A 102 7.73 -14.66 -0.06
N GLU A 103 8.78 -14.82 -0.88
CA GLU A 103 9.78 -13.78 -1.08
C GLU A 103 9.18 -12.54 -1.75
N LEU A 104 8.30 -12.73 -2.74
CA LEU A 104 7.58 -11.62 -3.37
C LEU A 104 6.75 -10.83 -2.33
N ILE A 105 5.97 -11.53 -1.50
CA ILE A 105 5.15 -10.89 -0.46
C ILE A 105 6.02 -10.12 0.53
N GLY A 106 7.14 -10.70 0.97
CA GLY A 106 8.10 -10.01 1.85
C GLY A 106 8.62 -8.71 1.22
N ASN A 107 9.01 -8.75 -0.05
CA ASN A 107 9.49 -7.57 -0.79
C ASN A 107 8.41 -6.48 -0.94
N LEU A 108 7.16 -6.87 -1.18
CA LEU A 108 6.04 -5.94 -1.33
C LEU A 108 5.69 -5.25 -0.01
N LYS A 109 5.69 -5.99 1.11
CA LYS A 109 5.43 -5.42 2.45
C LYS A 109 6.46 -4.36 2.84
N VAL A 110 7.75 -4.64 2.62
CA VAL A 110 8.81 -3.67 2.90
C VAL A 110 8.60 -2.38 2.09
N TYR A 111 8.20 -2.51 0.83
CA TYR A 111 7.93 -1.35 -0.01
C TYR A 111 6.70 -0.54 0.44
N GLU A 112 5.64 -1.20 0.90
CA GLU A 112 4.46 -0.53 1.45
C GLU A 112 4.80 0.34 2.67
N VAL A 113 5.70 -0.14 3.54
CA VAL A 113 6.20 0.64 4.70
C VAL A 113 7.00 1.86 4.25
N ILE A 114 7.89 1.71 3.26
CA ILE A 114 8.70 2.82 2.72
C ILE A 114 7.80 3.91 2.14
N ILE A 115 6.80 3.54 1.32
CA ILE A 115 5.84 4.51 0.75
C ILE A 115 5.09 5.27 1.85
N LYS A 116 4.60 4.56 2.88
CA LYS A 116 3.86 5.19 3.98
C LYS A 116 4.71 6.24 4.69
N ASN A 117 5.95 5.89 5.04
CA ASN A 117 6.89 6.82 5.67
C ASN A 117 7.22 8.04 4.80
N ASP A 118 7.48 7.83 3.51
CA ASP A 118 7.78 8.93 2.57
C ASP A 118 6.57 9.86 2.40
N SER A 119 5.35 9.32 2.42
CA SER A 119 4.11 10.11 2.33
C SER A 119 3.90 11.02 3.55
N GLU A 120 4.30 10.55 4.75
CA GLU A 120 4.26 11.35 5.98
C GLU A 120 5.32 12.46 5.97
N MET A 121 6.52 12.16 5.49
CA MET A 121 7.59 13.15 5.32
C MET A 121 7.23 14.24 4.29
N VAL A 122 6.57 13.88 3.18
CA VAL A 122 6.13 14.84 2.15
C VAL A 122 5.00 15.74 2.64
N LYS A 123 4.06 15.22 3.45
CA LYS A 123 3.01 16.05 4.08
C LYS A 123 3.63 17.10 5.02
N GLY A 124 4.58 16.71 5.87
CA GLY A 124 5.28 17.64 6.75
C GLY A 124 6.08 18.72 6.00
N LYS A 125 6.66 18.38 4.84
CA LYS A 125 7.43 19.34 4.02
C LYS A 125 6.53 20.30 3.22
N ARG A 126 5.33 19.88 2.81
CA ARG A 126 4.37 20.72 2.06
C ARG A 126 3.74 21.79 2.96
N GLU A 127 3.55 21.51 4.24
CA GLU A 127 3.12 22.48 5.25
C GLU A 127 4.17 23.56 5.52
N GLN A 128 5.46 23.18 5.55
CA GLN A 128 6.58 24.12 5.67
C GLN A 128 6.82 24.96 4.40
N ASN A 129 6.58 24.41 3.21
CA ASN A 129 6.77 25.14 1.95
C ASN A 129 5.62 26.09 1.61
N ARG A 130 4.41 25.91 2.18
CA ARG A 130 3.28 26.85 2.03
C ARG A 130 3.49 28.14 2.83
N SER A 131 4.28 28.10 3.89
CA SER A 131 4.57 29.25 4.76
C SER A 131 5.75 30.12 4.27
N LEU A 132 6.48 29.69 3.24
CA LEU A 132 7.65 30.39 2.71
C LEU A 132 7.39 31.20 1.43
N ALA A 133 6.21 31.06 0.80
CA ALA A 133 5.86 31.77 -0.42
C ALA A 133 4.90 32.94 -0.12
N PHE A 134 5.45 34.15 0.15
CA PHE A 134 5.10 35.44 -0.48
C PHE A 134 5.66 36.65 0.31
N LYS A 135 6.91 37.08 0.07
CA LYS A 135 7.33 38.48 0.27
C LYS A 135 8.40 38.87 -0.75
N ALA A 136 7.98 39.02 -2.01
CA ALA A 136 8.73 39.80 -2.99
C ALA A 136 8.14 41.22 -3.01
N LYS A 137 8.98 42.18 -2.65
CA LYS A 137 8.68 43.61 -2.55
C LYS A 137 8.39 44.18 -3.95
N LYS A 138 7.21 44.78 -4.15
CA LYS A 138 7.05 45.91 -5.08
C LYS A 138 6.00 46.87 -4.53
N GLU A 139 6.42 48.12 -4.39
CA GLU A 139 5.66 49.23 -3.84
C GLU A 139 4.47 49.60 -4.74
N SER A 140 3.27 49.69 -4.16
CA SER A 140 2.30 50.74 -4.48
C SER A 140 1.12 50.72 -3.48
N SER A 141 1.09 51.74 -2.63
CA SER A 141 -0.08 52.53 -2.20
C SER A 141 -1.39 51.85 -1.75
N VAL A 142 -1.64 51.95 -0.44
CA VAL A 142 -2.88 52.39 0.26
C VAL A 142 -4.07 51.42 0.45
N LYS A 143 -4.35 51.16 1.75
CA LYS A 143 -5.61 50.81 2.47
C LYS A 143 -6.37 49.53 2.06
N ASP A 144 -6.94 48.70 2.93
CA ASP A 144 -7.53 48.93 4.26
C ASP A 144 -7.41 47.70 5.20
N SER A 145 -7.69 47.97 6.46
CA SER A 145 -7.75 47.14 7.68
C SER A 145 -8.17 45.66 7.57
N SER A 146 -7.51 44.80 8.36
CA SER A 146 -8.19 44.09 9.45
C SER A 146 -7.19 43.47 10.43
N HIS A 147 -7.54 43.60 11.70
CA HIS A 147 -6.86 43.28 12.95
C HIS A 147 -6.60 41.77 13.10
N SER A 148 -5.34 41.40 13.35
CA SER A 148 -4.96 40.07 13.81
C SER A 148 -3.93 40.26 14.93
N ASP A 149 -4.41 40.10 16.17
CA ASP A 149 -3.61 40.13 17.40
C ASP A 149 -2.50 39.08 17.31
N SER A 150 -1.30 39.53 16.95
CA SER A 150 -0.09 38.72 17.06
C SER A 150 0.57 39.02 18.40
N LYS A 151 0.57 38.00 19.27
CA LYS A 151 1.29 37.95 20.55
C LYS A 151 2.79 38.27 20.41
N ASP A 152 3.33 38.28 19.19
CA ASP A 152 4.74 38.56 18.90
C ASP A 152 5.11 40.04 19.09
N GLU A 153 4.16 40.98 19.00
CA GLU A 153 4.44 42.41 19.25
C GLU A 153 4.67 42.71 20.74
N GLU A 154 3.96 42.03 21.63
CA GLU A 154 4.10 42.20 23.08
C GLU A 154 5.47 41.69 23.56
N TYR A 155 5.91 40.51 23.11
CA TYR A 155 7.25 40.00 23.40
C TYR A 155 8.34 40.89 22.81
N ALA A 156 8.15 41.42 21.60
CA ALA A 156 9.11 42.32 20.97
C ALA A 156 9.25 43.65 21.74
N MET A 157 8.16 44.16 22.29
CA MET A 157 8.14 45.35 23.15
C MET A 157 8.81 45.06 24.49
N ALA A 158 8.49 43.93 25.14
CA ALA A 158 9.10 43.50 26.40
C ALA A 158 10.63 43.31 26.28
N VAL A 159 11.10 42.69 25.20
CA VAL A 159 12.55 42.51 24.93
C VAL A 159 13.24 43.86 24.68
N LYS A 160 12.57 44.81 24.02
CA LYS A 160 13.09 46.17 23.83
C LYS A 160 13.15 46.97 25.13
N GLU A 161 12.14 46.83 25.99
CA GLU A 161 12.09 47.44 27.34
C GLU A 161 13.24 46.90 28.20
N PHE A 162 13.40 45.56 28.22
CA PHE A 162 14.46 44.87 28.97
C PHE A 162 15.85 45.27 28.49
N LYS A 163 16.07 45.36 27.17
CA LYS A 163 17.34 45.79 26.59
C LYS A 163 17.63 47.28 26.86
N LYS A 164 16.61 48.14 26.99
CA LYS A 164 16.78 49.54 27.41
C LYS A 164 17.15 49.65 28.88
N PHE A 165 16.59 48.81 29.74
CA PHE A 165 16.88 48.79 31.17
C PHE A 165 18.36 48.48 31.46
N PHE A 166 18.92 47.44 30.84
CA PHE A 166 20.34 47.09 31.00
C PHE A 166 21.30 48.13 30.39
N LYS A 167 20.89 48.83 29.33
CA LYS A 167 21.68 49.92 28.75
C LYS A 167 21.70 51.18 29.62
N ARG A 168 20.68 51.40 30.46
CA ARG A 168 20.63 52.52 31.41
C ARG A 168 21.40 52.24 32.71
N GLN A 169 21.51 50.98 33.12
CA GLN A 169 22.27 50.55 34.31
C GLN A 169 23.80 50.46 34.08
N GLY A 170 24.29 50.52 32.85
CA GLY A 170 25.73 50.42 32.52
C GLY A 170 26.57 51.69 32.66
N LYS A 171 26.07 52.75 33.32
CA LYS A 171 26.81 54.01 33.50
C LYS A 171 26.73 54.57 34.92
N PHE A 172 27.11 53.80 35.93
CA PHE A 172 27.61 54.36 37.19
C PHE A 172 28.75 53.49 37.75
N ALA A 173 29.91 54.14 37.92
CA ALA A 173 31.09 53.79 38.73
C ALA A 173 32.10 52.70 38.22
N ARG A 174 33.06 53.15 37.39
CA ARG A 174 34.51 52.99 37.61
C ARG A 174 35.04 54.42 37.76
N GLN A 175 35.51 54.89 38.91
CA GLN A 175 36.87 54.77 39.51
C GLN A 175 37.01 55.93 40.54
N PRO A 176 38.10 56.07 41.33
CA PRO A 176 39.29 55.21 41.46
C PRO A 176 39.31 54.36 42.74
#